data_AF-A0A661VGF5-F1
#
_entry.id   AF-A0A661VGF5-F1
#
_cell.length_a   1.000
_cell.length_b   1.000
_cell.length_c   1.000
_cell.angle_alpha   90.00
_cell.angle_beta   90.00
_cell.angle_gamma   90.00
#
_symmetry.space_group_name_H-M   'P 1'
#
loop_
_entity.id
_entity.type
_entity.pdbx_description
1 polymer ?
#
loop_
_entity_poly.entity_id
_entity_poly.type
_entity_poly.pdbx_seq_one_letter_code
_entity_poly.pdbx_strand_id
1 'polypeptide(L)'
;MFLSGSRFMQKHYGEHQIYFFYLRLDDEVARVEVPRWVAEKRELLDLVHALVLDQCRRGHGYPVALMEAHEKAVVTAADRERFWQLMELALAEERLDVRTSGKRRSKRLRWV
;
A
#
# COMPACT_ATOMS: atom_id res chain seq x y z
N MET A 1 4.58 18.35 17.29
CA MET A 1 4.99 17.95 15.94
C MET A 1 6.48 17.70 15.94
N PHE A 2 6.95 16.63 15.28
CA PHE A 2 8.36 16.22 15.29
C PHE A 2 8.89 16.16 13.86
N LEU A 3 10.19 16.41 13.69
CA LEU A 3 10.87 16.27 12.40
C LEU A 3 11.42 14.85 12.25
N SER A 4 11.24 14.21 11.09
CA SER A 4 11.82 12.90 10.82
C SER A 4 13.35 12.98 10.79
N GLY A 5 14.00 12.30 11.75
CA GLY A 5 15.44 12.37 11.97
C GLY A 5 16.29 11.42 11.11
N SER A 6 15.70 10.77 10.09
CA SER A 6 16.46 9.84 9.27
C SER A 6 17.53 10.59 8.47
N ARG A 7 18.81 10.21 8.67
CA ARG A 7 19.96 10.80 7.95
C ARG A 7 19.80 10.72 6.43
N PHE A 8 19.06 9.73 5.93
CA PHE A 8 18.73 9.57 4.52
C PHE A 8 17.74 10.63 4.04
N MET A 9 16.66 10.87 4.80
CA MET A 9 15.65 11.89 4.49
C MET A 9 16.26 13.29 4.49
N GLN A 10 17.05 13.64 5.51
CA GLN A 10 17.67 14.97 5.60
C GLN A 10 18.60 15.28 4.41
N LYS A 11 19.29 14.27 3.88
CA LYS A 11 20.24 14.45 2.77
C LYS A 11 19.58 14.51 1.39
N HIS A 12 18.47 13.79 1.19
CA HIS A 12 17.85 13.65 -0.14
C HIS A 12 16.57 14.46 -0.33
N TYR A 13 15.83 14.74 0.74
CA TYR A 13 14.52 15.39 0.62
C TYR A 13 14.59 16.91 0.68
N GLY A 14 15.67 17.52 1.15
CA GLY A 14 15.87 18.98 1.07
C GLY A 14 14.71 19.78 1.66
N GLU A 15 13.91 20.43 0.80
CA GLU A 15 12.69 21.17 1.18
C GLU A 15 11.47 20.27 1.44
N HIS A 16 11.46 19.04 0.93
CA HIS A 16 10.40 18.04 1.11
C HIS A 16 10.54 17.26 2.43
N GLN A 17 10.94 17.94 3.50
CA GLN A 17 11.13 17.28 4.79
C GLN A 17 9.81 16.68 5.29
N ILE A 18 9.93 15.51 5.90
CA ILE A 18 8.78 14.81 6.48
C ILE A 18 8.74 15.11 7.97
N TYR A 19 7.59 15.61 8.42
CA TYR A 19 7.25 15.78 9.82
C TYR A 19 6.32 14.64 10.24
N PHE A 20 6.23 14.39 11.53
CA PHE A 20 5.31 13.40 12.06
C PHE A 20 4.73 13.83 13.40
N PHE A 21 3.60 13.22 13.74
CA PHE A 21 2.99 13.31 15.06
C PHE A 21 2.39 11.96 15.43
N TYR A 22 2.09 11.79 16.72
CA TYR A 22 1.39 10.63 17.23
C TYR A 22 -0.05 11.01 17.53
N LEU A 23 -0.97 10.17 17.10
CA LEU A 23 -2.39 10.27 17.41
C LEU A 23 -2.76 9.10 18.33
N ARG A 24 -3.32 9.42 19.50
CA ARG A 24 -3.88 8.41 20.38
C ARG A 24 -5.26 8.05 19.86
N LEU A 25 -5.44 6.80 19.47
CA LEU A 25 -6.73 6.19 19.18
C LEU A 25 -7.20 5.40 20.42
N ASP A 26 -8.39 4.85 20.36
CA ASP A 26 -8.99 4.13 21.49
C ASP A 26 -8.15 2.90 21.87
N ASP A 27 -7.73 2.11 20.86
CA ASP A 27 -7.01 0.85 21.08
C ASP A 27 -5.51 0.92 20.77
N GLU A 28 -5.04 1.93 20.03
CA GLU A 28 -3.63 2.03 19.61
C GLU A 28 -3.10 3.46 19.49
N VAL A 29 -1.78 3.60 19.28
CA VAL A 29 -1.14 4.89 18.99
C VAL A 29 -0.64 4.86 17.55
N ALA A 30 -1.25 5.67 16.69
CA ALA A 30 -0.87 5.78 15.29
C ALA A 30 0.21 6.86 15.11
N ARG A 31 1.22 6.55 14.29
CA ARG A 31 2.19 7.54 13.82
C ARG A 31 1.77 8.03 12.44
N VAL A 32 1.49 9.32 12.32
CA VAL A 32 1.12 9.96 11.07
C VAL A 32 2.28 10.82 10.59
N GLU A 33 2.71 10.61 9.36
CA GLU A 33 3.74 11.40 8.70
C GLU A 33 3.12 12.33 7.68
N VAL A 34 3.54 13.59 7.68
CA VAL A 34 3.05 14.64 6.79
C VAL A 34 4.21 15.46 6.24
N PRO A 35 4.12 15.97 5.01
CA PRO A 35 5.16 16.82 4.46
C PRO A 35 5.20 18.19 5.16
N ARG A 36 6.35 18.85 5.10
CA ARG A 36 6.62 20.17 5.71
C ARG A 36 5.53 21.21 5.45
N TRP A 37 5.03 21.33 4.22
CA TRP A 37 4.05 22.34 3.86
C TRP A 37 2.66 22.10 4.49
N VAL A 38 2.34 20.87 4.89
CA VAL A 38 1.16 20.56 5.73
C VAL A 38 1.47 20.91 7.18
N ALA A 39 2.67 20.56 7.64
CA ALA A 39 3.12 20.80 9.00
C ALA A 39 3.15 22.27 9.40
N GLU A 40 3.54 23.15 8.48
CA GLU A 40 3.65 24.59 8.72
C GLU A 40 2.30 25.31 8.69
N LYS A 41 1.26 24.71 8.08
CA LYS A 41 -0.07 25.31 7.95
C LYS A 41 -1.06 24.67 8.92
N ARG A 42 -1.42 25.40 9.98
CA ARG A 42 -2.29 24.87 11.05
C ARG A 42 -3.63 24.36 10.53
N GLU A 43 -4.25 25.06 9.58
CA GLU A 43 -5.52 24.64 8.97
C GLU A 43 -5.44 23.26 8.29
N LEU A 44 -4.34 22.99 7.57
CA LEU A 44 -4.13 21.69 6.92
C LEU A 44 -3.83 20.60 7.94
N LEU A 45 -3.04 20.92 8.97
CA LEU A 45 -2.73 19.99 10.04
C LEU A 45 -3.98 19.58 10.82
N ASP A 46 -4.83 20.54 11.16
CA ASP A 46 -6.11 20.31 11.85
C ASP A 46 -7.06 19.47 10.98
N LEU A 47 -7.10 19.73 9.68
CA LEU A 47 -7.86 18.92 8.73
C LEU A 47 -7.36 17.47 8.68
N VAL A 48 -6.04 17.26 8.62
CA VAL A 48 -5.45 15.91 8.62
C VAL A 48 -5.77 15.18 9.92
N HIS A 49 -5.64 15.85 11.08
CA HIS A 49 -6.02 15.27 12.37
C HIS A 49 -7.48 14.82 12.38
N ALA A 50 -8.39 15.70 11.96
CA ALA A 50 -9.83 15.43 11.95
C ALA A 50 -10.18 14.25 11.02
N LEU A 51 -9.62 14.23 9.81
CA LEU A 51 -9.88 13.17 8.83
C LEU A 51 -9.33 11.82 9.28
N VAL A 52 -8.09 11.76 9.79
CA VAL A 52 -7.51 10.50 10.28
C VAL A 52 -8.35 9.96 11.45
N LEU A 53 -8.75 10.83 12.38
CA LEU A 53 -9.58 10.43 13.52
C LEU A 53 -10.97 9.93 13.09
N ASP A 54 -11.62 10.62 12.14
CA ASP A 54 -12.90 10.19 11.57
C ASP A 54 -12.79 8.81 10.90
N GLN A 55 -11.76 8.61 10.08
CA GLN A 55 -11.53 7.34 9.39
C GLN A 55 -11.27 6.19 10.37
N CYS A 56 -10.47 6.41 11.42
CA CYS A 56 -10.25 5.41 12.46
C CYS A 56 -11.54 5.09 13.22
N ARG A 57 -12.35 6.10 13.58
CA ARG A 57 -13.64 5.87 14.26
C ARG A 57 -14.60 5.05 13.42
N ARG A 58 -14.66 5.30 12.11
CA ARG A 58 -15.52 4.57 11.17
C ARG A 58 -15.05 3.14 10.91
N GLY A 59 -13.74 2.88 11.00
CA GLY A 59 -13.13 1.57 10.81
C GLY A 59 -12.74 0.87 12.11
N HIS A 60 -13.41 1.19 13.22
CA HIS A 60 -13.21 0.54 14.53
C HIS A 60 -11.74 0.51 15.00
N GLY A 61 -11.09 1.67 14.97
CA GLY A 61 -9.71 1.83 15.41
C GLY A 61 -8.70 1.91 14.27
N TYR A 62 -9.06 1.48 13.05
CA TYR A 62 -8.16 1.52 11.89
C TYR A 62 -8.77 2.31 10.71
N PRO A 63 -7.99 3.08 9.93
CA PRO A 63 -8.55 3.85 8.83
C PRO A 63 -9.21 2.97 7.77
N VAL A 64 -10.51 3.19 7.50
CA VAL A 64 -11.27 2.46 6.47
C VAL A 64 -10.57 2.48 5.11
N ALA A 65 -10.04 3.64 4.71
CA ALA A 65 -9.31 3.78 3.44
C ALA A 65 -8.09 2.84 3.33
N LEU A 66 -7.39 2.57 4.43
CA LEU A 66 -6.26 1.64 4.45
C LEU A 66 -6.74 0.18 4.42
N MET A 67 -7.87 -0.14 5.08
CA MET A 67 -8.48 -1.47 4.98
C MET A 67 -8.87 -1.79 3.55
N GLU A 68 -9.60 -0.89 2.89
CA GLU A 68 -10.01 -1.09 1.49
C GLU A 68 -8.80 -1.21 0.56
N ALA A 69 -7.77 -0.38 0.77
CA ALA A 69 -6.56 -0.45 -0.03
C ALA A 69 -5.84 -1.80 0.15
N HIS A 70 -5.79 -2.32 1.39
CA HIS A 70 -5.24 -3.64 1.65
C HIS A 70 -6.02 -4.72 0.91
N GLU A 71 -7.35 -4.73 1.03
CA GLU A 71 -8.22 -5.71 0.34
C GLU A 71 -8.05 -5.66 -1.18
N LYS A 72 -8.01 -4.46 -1.77
CA LYS A 72 -7.87 -4.28 -3.23
C LYS A 72 -6.47 -4.62 -3.75
N ALA A 73 -5.44 -4.51 -2.90
CA ALA A 73 -4.06 -4.84 -3.29
C ALA A 73 -3.76 -6.35 -3.23
N VAL A 74 -4.65 -7.17 -2.66
CA VAL A 74 -4.44 -8.62 -2.59
C VAL A 74 -4.53 -9.24 -3.98
N VAL A 75 -3.40 -9.72 -4.49
CA VAL A 75 -3.33 -10.51 -5.72
C VAL A 75 -3.61 -11.97 -5.40
N THR A 76 -4.83 -12.43 -5.69
CA THR A 76 -5.27 -13.79 -5.40
C THR A 76 -4.63 -14.83 -6.33
N ALA A 77 -4.73 -16.11 -5.98
CA ALA A 77 -4.29 -17.20 -6.85
C ALA A 77 -5.05 -17.22 -8.19
N ALA A 78 -6.37 -16.95 -8.15
CA ALA A 78 -7.20 -16.87 -9.34
C ALA A 78 -6.79 -15.70 -10.25
N ASP A 79 -6.42 -14.55 -9.69
CA ASP A 79 -5.94 -13.41 -10.49
C ASP A 79 -4.60 -13.73 -11.17
N ARG A 80 -3.71 -14.45 -10.48
CA ARG A 80 -2.47 -14.95 -11.09
C ARG A 80 -2.77 -15.91 -12.23
N GLU A 81 -3.68 -16.86 -12.06
CA GLU A 81 -4.06 -17.81 -13.11
C GLU A 81 -4.66 -17.10 -14.33
N ARG A 82 -5.58 -16.15 -14.12
CA ARG A 82 -6.15 -15.32 -15.19
C ARG A 82 -5.08 -14.53 -15.92
N PHE A 83 -4.13 -13.93 -15.21
CA PHE A 83 -2.99 -13.24 -15.82
C PHE A 83 -2.20 -14.17 -16.74
N TRP A 84 -1.91 -15.40 -16.29
CA TRP A 84 -1.19 -16.37 -17.12
C TRP A 84 -2.00 -16.83 -18.33
N GLN A 85 -3.32 -17.02 -18.19
CA GLN A 85 -4.19 -17.33 -19.32
C GLN A 85 -4.20 -16.20 -20.37
N LEU A 86 -4.31 -14.94 -19.93
CA LEU A 86 -4.27 -13.78 -20.82
C LEU A 86 -2.90 -13.65 -21.51
N MET A 87 -1.81 -13.91 -20.79
CA MET A 87 -0.48 -13.98 -21.38
C MET A 87 -0.38 -15.10 -22.43
N GLU A 88 -0.84 -16.30 -22.12
CA GLU A 88 -0.83 -17.44 -23.05
C GLU A 88 -1.63 -17.12 -24.32
N LEU A 89 -2.80 -16.47 -24.20
CA LEU A 89 -3.60 -16.02 -25.34
C LEU A 89 -2.86 -14.99 -26.19
N ALA A 90 -2.32 -13.92 -25.57
CA ALA A 90 -1.60 -12.87 -26.29
C ALA A 90 -0.35 -13.40 -27.02
N LEU A 91 0.35 -14.35 -26.40
CA LEU A 91 1.54 -14.98 -27.01
C LEU A 91 1.16 -15.95 -28.13
N ALA A 92 0.03 -16.65 -28.02
CA ALA A 92 -0.49 -17.50 -29.08
C ALA A 92 -0.91 -16.69 -30.31
N GLU A 93 -1.50 -15.50 -30.14
CA GLU A 93 -1.81 -14.58 -31.22
C GLU A 93 -0.55 -14.16 -32.00
N GLU A 94 0.56 -13.92 -31.30
CA GLU A 94 1.86 -13.59 -31.89
C GLU A 94 2.68 -14.82 -32.34
N ARG A 95 2.09 -16.03 -32.29
CA ARG A 95 2.72 -17.32 -32.66
C ARG A 95 4.01 -17.63 -31.91
N LEU A 96 4.16 -17.13 -30.69
CA LEU A 96 5.31 -17.38 -29.82
C LEU A 96 5.02 -18.59 -28.91
N ASP A 97 5.74 -19.69 -29.10
CA ASP A 97 5.56 -20.92 -28.32
C ASP A 97 6.14 -20.76 -26.89
N VAL A 98 5.31 -20.33 -25.94
CA VAL A 98 5.72 -20.17 -24.54
C VAL A 98 5.53 -21.49 -23.80
N ARG A 99 6.57 -22.31 -23.84
CA ARG A 99 6.66 -23.53 -23.03
C ARG A 99 6.65 -23.17 -21.54
N THR A 100 5.53 -23.41 -20.87
CA THR A 100 5.43 -23.27 -19.42
C THR A 100 6.50 -24.14 -18.72
N SER A 101 7.16 -23.58 -17.71
CA SER A 101 8.22 -24.28 -16.98
C SER A 101 7.74 -25.63 -16.41
N GLY A 102 8.53 -26.69 -16.58
CA GLY A 102 8.22 -28.04 -16.09
C GLY A 102 7.87 -28.13 -14.60
N LYS A 103 8.33 -27.15 -13.78
CA LYS A 103 7.93 -27.03 -12.37
C LYS A 103 6.44 -26.70 -12.18
N ARG A 104 5.82 -25.90 -13.05
CA ARG A 104 4.38 -25.61 -12.99
C ARG A 104 3.56 -26.83 -13.39
N ARG A 105 3.99 -27.56 -14.41
CA ARG A 105 3.35 -28.81 -14.85
C ARG A 105 3.38 -29.87 -13.75
N SER A 106 4.50 -30.03 -13.05
CA SER A 106 4.62 -30.94 -11.91
C SER A 106 3.70 -30.58 -10.73
N LYS A 107 3.53 -29.29 -10.41
CA LYS A 107 2.60 -28.85 -9.36
C LYS A 107 1.13 -29.05 -9.72
N ARG A 108 0.78 -28.98 -11.01
CA ARG A 108 -0.60 -29.21 -11.51
C ARG A 108 -0.95 -30.71 -11.60
N LEU A 109 0.04 -31.57 -11.77
CA LEU A 109 -0.10 -33.04 -11.84
C LEU A 109 -0.02 -33.74 -10.48
N ARG A 110 0.17 -32.99 -9.39
CA ARG A 110 0.36 -33.55 -8.05
C ARG A 110 -0.98 -33.97 -7.43
N TRP A 111 -1.74 -34.84 -8.11
CA TRP A 111 -2.88 -35.66 -7.62
C TRP A 111 -3.39 -36.55 -8.78
N VAL A 112 -2.55 -37.46 -9.28
CA VAL A 112 -3.01 -38.75 -9.81
C VAL A 112 -2.37 -39.82 -8.96
#